data_AF-A0A8T3WP54-F1
#
_entry.id   AF-A0A8T3WP54-F1
#
_cell.length_a   1.000
_cell.length_b   1.000
_cell.length_c   1.000
_cell.angle_alpha   90.00
_cell.angle_beta   90.00
_cell.angle_gamma   90.00
#
_symmetry.space_group_name_H-M   'P 1'
#
loop_
_entity.id
_entity.type
_entity.pdbx_description
1 polymer ?
#
loop_
_entity_poly.entity_id
_entity_poly.type
_entity_poly.pdbx_seq_one_letter_code
_entity_poly.pdbx_strand_id
1 'polypeptide(L)'
;MLKLLGALDFAAALFLILAQWDIGLGIASILAIYIIVKSLLFFGNWASFVDLAAGAYMLLAIYDIHSALSIIFALWLLQKSFFSLFF
;
A
#
# COMPACT_ATOMS: atom_id res chain seq x y z
N MET A 1 -5.67 15.43 8.59
CA MET A 1 -4.43 14.78 8.10
C MET A 1 -4.55 13.26 8.08
N LEU A 2 -4.89 12.60 9.19
CA LEU A 2 -5.04 11.13 9.27
C LEU A 2 -6.04 10.54 8.25
N LYS A 3 -7.21 11.16 8.06
CA LYS A 3 -8.21 10.68 7.09
C LYS A 3 -7.74 10.69 5.63
N LEU A 4 -6.94 11.68 5.23
CA LEU A 4 -6.36 11.73 3.88
C LEU A 4 -5.35 10.61 3.68
N LEU A 5 -4.48 10.39 4.68
CA LEU A 5 -3.53 9.29 4.67
C LEU A 5 -4.23 7.93 4.64
N GLY A 6 -5.34 7.78 5.38
CA GLY A 6 -6.18 6.58 5.34
C GLY A 6 -6.83 6.35 3.98
N ALA A 7 -7.33 7.41 3.33
CA ALA A 7 -7.91 7.31 1.99
C ALA A 7 -6.87 6.92 0.93
N LEU A 8 -5.64 7.41 1.04
CA LEU A 8 -4.54 7.02 0.15
C LEU A 8 -4.09 5.58 0.40
N ASP A 9 -4.06 5.11 1.65
CA ASP A 9 -3.81 3.69 1.97
C ASP A 9 -4.90 2.78 1.38
N PHE A 10 -6.16 3.22 1.42
CA PHE A 10 -7.28 2.49 0.79
C PHE A 10 -7.06 2.34 -0.71
N ALA A 11 -6.74 3.47 -1.37
CA ALA A 11 -6.46 3.48 -2.79
C ALA A 11 -5.28 2.57 -3.11
N ALA A 12 -4.21 2.61 -2.32
CA ALA A 12 -3.05 1.74 -2.51
C ALA A 12 -3.40 0.26 -2.36
N ALA A 13 -4.26 -0.10 -1.41
CA ALA A 13 -4.72 -1.47 -1.27
C ALA A 13 -5.52 -1.94 -2.51
N LEU A 14 -6.41 -1.09 -3.02
CA LEU A 14 -7.17 -1.38 -4.25
C LEU A 14 -6.25 -1.53 -5.46
N PHE A 15 -5.33 -0.58 -5.65
CA PHE A 15 -4.41 -0.61 -6.80
C PHE A 15 -3.37 -1.72 -6.69
N LEU A 16 -3.07 -2.23 -5.49
CA LEU A 16 -2.22 -3.41 -5.33
C LEU A 16 -2.91 -4.66 -5.88
N ILE A 17 -4.21 -4.77 -5.61
CA ILE A 17 -5.05 -5.86 -6.14
C ILE A 17 -5.21 -5.69 -7.66
N LEU A 18 -5.53 -4.48 -8.14
CA LEU A 18 -5.68 -4.21 -9.57
C LEU A 18 -4.40 -4.43 -10.37
N ALA A 19 -3.24 -4.13 -9.79
CA ALA A 19 -1.94 -4.37 -10.41
C ALA A 19 -1.67 -5.87 -10.69
N GLN A 20 -2.36 -6.80 -9.99
CA GLN A 20 -2.27 -8.24 -10.29
C GLN A 20 -2.85 -8.61 -11.67
N TRP A 21 -3.63 -7.71 -12.28
CA TRP A 21 -4.19 -7.88 -13.63
C TRP A 21 -3.69 -6.78 -14.59
N ASP A 22 -2.55 -6.17 -14.30
CA ASP A 22 -1.94 -5.08 -15.09
C ASP A 22 -2.82 -3.82 -15.21
N ILE A 23 -3.80 -3.65 -14.31
CA ILE A 23 -4.71 -2.51 -14.33
C ILE A 23 -4.15 -1.37 -13.49
N GLY A 24 -3.99 -0.19 -14.11
CA GLY A 24 -3.68 1.03 -13.37
C GLY A 24 -2.25 1.12 -12.82
N LEU A 25 -1.30 0.45 -13.47
CA LEU A 25 0.12 0.38 -13.06
C LEU A 25 0.77 1.76 -12.80
N GLY A 26 0.40 2.78 -13.58
CA GLY A 26 0.88 4.15 -13.39
C GLY A 26 0.38 4.80 -12.09
N ILE A 27 -0.82 4.45 -11.63
CA ILE A 27 -1.34 4.93 -10.34
C ILE A 27 -0.73 4.09 -9.20
N ALA A 28 -0.60 2.77 -9.41
CA ALA A 28 0.06 1.87 -8.47
C ALA A 28 1.50 2.31 -8.17
N SER A 29 2.26 2.78 -9.17
CA SER A 29 3.64 3.26 -8.96
C SER A 29 3.70 4.51 -8.09
N ILE A 30 2.80 5.47 -8.31
CA ILE A 30 2.68 6.68 -7.49
C ILE A 30 2.32 6.31 -6.05
N LEU A 31 1.36 5.39 -5.87
CA LEU A 31 0.92 4.93 -4.56
C LEU A 31 1.99 4.12 -3.83
N ALA A 32 2.78 3.31 -4.54
CA ALA A 32 3.90 2.58 -3.99
C ALA A 32 4.97 3.54 -3.44
N ILE A 33 5.35 4.55 -4.23
CA ILE A 33 6.29 5.60 -3.78
C ILE A 33 5.72 6.35 -2.59
N TYR A 34 4.43 6.70 -2.63
CA TYR A 34 3.75 7.34 -1.50
C TYR A 34 3.85 6.51 -0.21
N ILE A 35 3.55 5.20 -0.26
CA ILE A 35 3.64 4.31 0.89
C ILE A 35 5.07 4.27 1.41
N ILE A 36 6.06 4.12 0.52
CA ILE A 36 7.47 4.08 0.90
C ILE A 36 7.86 5.38 1.61
N VAL A 37 7.59 6.54 1.02
CA VAL A 37 7.91 7.84 1.63
C VAL A 37 7.20 8.01 2.97
N LYS A 38 5.91 7.68 3.05
CA LYS A 38 5.14 7.74 4.30
C LYS A 38 5.74 6.84 5.37
N SER A 39 6.07 5.60 5.03
CA SER A 39 6.63 4.64 5.98
C SER A 39 7.99 5.09 6.55
N LEU A 40 8.79 5.77 5.73
CA LEU A 40 10.06 6.37 6.15
C LEU A 40 9.84 7.62 7.03
N LEU A 41 8.84 8.45 6.74
CA LEU A 41 8.49 9.61 7.55
C LEU A 41 8.00 9.22 8.96
N PHE A 42 7.28 8.10 9.07
CA PHE A 42 6.76 7.58 10.34
C PHE A 42 7.56 6.38 10.85
N PHE A 43 8.84 6.27 10.48
CA PHE A 43 9.69 5.15 10.87
C PHE A 43 9.83 5.05 12.40
N GLY A 44 9.83 3.82 12.92
CA GLY A 44 10.02 3.58 14.37
C GLY A 44 8.95 2.69 15.03
N ASN A 45 7.92 2.25 14.29
CA ASN A 45 6.97 1.25 14.77
C ASN A 45 6.81 0.10 13.77
N TRP A 46 6.31 -1.04 14.24
CA TRP A 46 6.07 -2.23 13.40
C TRP A 46 5.19 -1.93 12.19
N ALA A 47 4.20 -1.06 12.35
CA ALA A 47 3.28 -0.74 11.26
C ALA A 47 3.99 -0.05 10.08
N SER A 48 4.96 0.83 10.35
CA SER A 48 5.76 1.48 9.31
C SER A 48 6.68 0.50 8.59
N PHE A 49 7.21 -0.53 9.27
CA PHE A 49 7.97 -1.57 8.60
C PHE A 49 7.12 -2.40 7.63
N VAL A 50 5.91 -2.77 8.04
CA VAL A 50 4.99 -3.53 7.19
C VAL A 50 4.51 -2.68 6.01
N ASP A 51 4.25 -1.39 6.22
CA ASP A 51 3.95 -0.45 5.14
C ASP A 51 5.10 -0.36 4.13
N LEU A 52 6.34 -0.24 4.61
CA LEU A 52 7.51 -0.19 3.72
C LEU A 52 7.60 -1.45 2.86
N ALA A 53 7.38 -2.62 3.46
CA ALA A 53 7.33 -3.90 2.75
C ALA A 53 6.16 -3.95 1.74
N ALA A 54 4.98 -3.43 2.11
CA ALA A 54 3.82 -3.36 1.21
C ALA A 54 4.10 -2.45 0.01
N GLY A 55 4.71 -1.29 0.22
CA GLY A 55 5.11 -0.37 -0.85
C GLY A 55 6.17 -0.96 -1.77
N ALA A 56 7.18 -1.62 -1.21
CA ALA A 56 8.19 -2.34 -1.99
C ALA A 56 7.57 -3.49 -2.80
N TYR A 57 6.67 -4.26 -2.18
CA TYR A 57 5.97 -5.35 -2.86
C TYR A 57 5.05 -4.83 -3.97
N MET A 58 4.39 -3.69 -3.78
CA MET A 58 3.61 -3.03 -4.83
C MET A 58 4.47 -2.66 -6.05
N LEU A 59 5.73 -2.24 -5.85
CA LEU A 59 6.67 -2.07 -6.96
C LEU A 59 6.98 -3.38 -7.67
N LEU A 60 7.20 -4.48 -6.93
CA LEU A 60 7.43 -5.80 -7.52
C LEU A 60 6.23 -6.25 -8.35
N ALA A 61 5.01 -6.04 -7.85
CA ALA A 61 3.77 -6.37 -8.56
C ALA A 61 3.62 -5.60 -9.89
N ILE A 62 4.16 -4.37 -9.98
CA ILE A 62 4.19 -3.60 -11.23
C ILE A 62 5.11 -4.23 -12.28
N TYR A 63 6.14 -4.97 -11.84
CA TYR A 63 7.06 -5.72 -12.70
C TYR A 63 6.63 -7.18 -12.89
N ASP A 64 5.32 -7.47 -12.79
CA ASP A 64 4.72 -8.78 -13.03
C ASP A 64 5.14 -9.86 -12.01
N ILE A 65 5.63 -9.46 -10.83
CA ILE A 65 5.97 -10.38 -9.74
C ILE A 65 4.75 -10.53 -8.82
N HIS A 66 3.92 -11.52 -9.13
CA HIS A 66 2.69 -11.81 -8.40
C HIS A 66 2.86 -12.99 -7.45
N SER A 67 2.25 -12.89 -6.27
CA SER A 67 2.27 -13.93 -5.24
C SER A 67 1.07 -13.75 -4.31
N ALA A 68 0.71 -14.80 -3.55
CA ALA A 68 -0.29 -14.70 -2.48
C ALA A 68 0.03 -13.62 -1.42
N LEU A 69 1.28 -13.14 -1.38
CA LEU A 69 1.70 -11.99 -0.57
C LEU A 69 0.95 -10.70 -0.94
N SER A 70 0.50 -10.53 -2.19
CA SER A 70 -0.27 -9.36 -2.63
C SER A 70 -1.55 -9.20 -1.80
N ILE A 71 -2.23 -10.30 -1.52
CA ILE A 71 -3.45 -10.34 -0.71
C ILE A 71 -3.15 -9.95 0.74
N ILE A 72 -2.04 -10.44 1.31
CA ILE A 72 -1.64 -10.14 2.69
C ILE A 72 -1.37 -8.64 2.84
N PHE A 73 -0.60 -8.05 1.92
CA PHE A 73 -0.32 -6.61 1.95
C PHE A 73 -1.55 -5.75 1.64
N ALA A 74 -2.44 -6.20 0.74
CA ALA A 74 -3.68 -5.50 0.47
C ALA A 74 -4.61 -5.50 1.70
N LEU A 75 -4.74 -6.64 2.39
CA LEU A 75 -5.51 -6.74 3.64
C LEU A 75 -4.92 -5.87 4.75
N TRP A 76 -3.58 -5.81 4.86
CA TRP A 76 -2.89 -4.91 5.78
C TRP A 76 -3.24 -3.44 5.52
N LEU A 77 -3.10 -2.98 4.28
CA LEU A 77 -3.38 -1.61 3.89
C LEU A 77 -4.88 -1.26 4.05
N LEU A 78 -5.78 -2.21 3.74
CA LEU A 78 -7.22 -2.06 3.96
C LEU A 78 -7.56 -1.90 5.45
N GLN A 79 -7.03 -2.79 6.30
CA GLN A 79 -7.25 -2.73 7.75
C GLN A 79 -6.74 -1.40 8.30
N LYS A 80 -5.52 -1.00 7.95
CA LYS A 80 -4.94 0.26 8.40
C LYS A 80 -5.72 1.49 7.92
N SER A 81 -6.16 1.46 6.67
CA SER A 81 -7.00 2.50 6.09
C SER A 81 -8.31 2.65 6.87
N PHE A 82 -8.98 1.53 7.17
CA PHE A 82 -10.21 1.52 7.95
C PHE A 82 -10.01 2.16 9.32
N PHE A 83 -8.94 1.78 10.05
CA PHE A 83 -8.63 2.42 11.32
C PHE A 83 -8.40 3.91 11.18
N SER A 84 -7.65 4.35 10.16
CA SER A 84 -7.31 5.77 9.96
C SER A 84 -8.49 6.65 9.51
N LEU A 85 -9.54 6.05 8.95
CA LEU A 85 -10.73 6.74 8.45
C LEU A 85 -11.81 6.89 9.51
N PHE A 86 -11.99 5.87 10.34
CA PHE A 86 -13.13 5.75 11.26
C PHE A 86 -12.79 5.95 12.74
N PHE A 87 -11.52 5.77 13.14
CA PHE A 87 -11.05 5.93 14.51
C PHE A 87 -9.97 7.01 14.60
#